data_AF-A0A7W1H4E1-F1
#
_entry.id   AF-A0A7W1H4E1-F1
#
_cell.length_a   1.000
_cell.length_b   1.000
_cell.length_c   1.000
_cell.angle_alpha   90.00
_cell.angle_beta   90.00
_cell.angle_gamma   90.00
#
_symmetry.space_group_name_H-M   'P 1'
#
loop_
_entity.id
_entity.type
_entity.pdbx_description
1 polymer ?
#
loop_
_entity_poly.entity_id
_entity_poly.type
_entity_poly.pdbx_seq_one_letter_code
_entity_poly.pdbx_strand_id
1 'polypeptide(L)'
;MALLLYPGYVSLFHQLSSDALFAAAFALVALLSARAVESPSATRAVAVGAGVSALVFVRPVAQVLLLLVLVPLVAGKTLRLRLQGSAAFVLAAILPLLGWAVHNALRADDFTLARGGGATLPLFRVFVSDRIVRPENGSATRELERAVARNLLPYEPYRSYEIDLEEFFSSGSARMHEDLTGLSDRVWGWDDDYRHLARVGREAVLAHPWAYTRGVAEDVRRLLVWPLYANAPDAEASGSTRAPVADRQLPVPSEGQPIPAARQSGHISTRDGRIREVWTSPTEHQIVFTKPADAARAAEIDRRVDDLYEGFPDRSTRPGAIDRLNSASRWYPRPALWLLVGLLAAFVRRPRGFAVPLTLAGSALLILLATSLAVYAVAEYSVPVTPAFILLAAVGLLGRKAGASEYSRPGHV
;
A
#
# COMPACT_ATOMS: atom_id res chain seq x y z
N MET A 1 -1.91 27.12 1.49
CA MET A 1 -2.33 27.08 2.92
C MET A 1 -3.16 25.84 3.25
N ALA A 2 -4.25 25.50 2.53
CA ALA A 2 -5.10 24.35 2.88
C ALA A 2 -4.37 23.00 3.09
N LEU A 3 -3.31 22.73 2.30
CA LEU A 3 -2.45 21.54 2.45
C LEU A 3 -1.56 21.57 3.70
N LEU A 4 -0.95 22.73 4.00
CA LEU A 4 -0.15 22.93 5.21
C LEU A 4 -0.99 22.89 6.48
N LEU A 5 -2.30 23.11 6.33
CA LEU A 5 -3.29 23.01 7.40
C LEU A 5 -3.92 21.62 7.52
N TYR A 6 -3.60 20.67 6.63
CA TYR A 6 -4.09 19.29 6.75
C TYR A 6 -3.20 18.53 7.74
N PRO A 7 -3.65 18.29 8.99
CA PRO A 7 -2.75 17.84 10.04
C PRO A 7 -2.23 16.42 9.77
N GLY A 8 -3.05 15.57 9.15
CA GLY A 8 -2.63 14.22 8.74
C GLY A 8 -1.48 14.24 7.72
N TYR A 9 -1.49 15.17 6.77
CA TYR A 9 -0.39 15.29 5.81
C TYR A 9 0.89 15.77 6.48
N VAL A 10 0.78 16.69 7.45
CA VAL A 10 1.93 17.15 8.24
C VAL A 10 2.50 16.02 9.10
N SER A 11 1.66 15.19 9.72
CA SER A 11 2.13 14.09 10.58
C SER A 11 2.94 13.05 9.82
N LEU A 12 2.67 12.81 8.52
CA LEU A 12 3.48 11.89 7.71
C LEU A 12 4.97 12.26 7.72
N PHE A 13 5.31 13.55 7.61
CA PHE A 13 6.70 14.02 7.56
C PHE A 13 7.40 14.01 8.91
N HIS A 14 6.70 13.63 9.99
CA HIS A 14 7.26 13.49 11.33
C HIS A 14 7.60 12.03 11.68
N GLN A 15 7.43 11.10 10.74
CA GLN A 15 7.81 9.70 10.87
C GLN A 15 8.66 9.28 9.67
N LEU A 16 9.66 8.43 9.89
CA LEU A 16 10.38 7.80 8.79
C LEU A 16 9.50 6.69 8.22
N SER A 17 8.77 6.99 7.14
CA SER A 17 7.85 6.04 6.52
C SER A 17 7.85 6.18 5.00
N SER A 18 7.46 5.09 4.33
CA SER A 18 7.23 5.13 2.89
C SER A 18 6.08 6.07 2.50
N ASP A 19 5.14 6.36 3.41
CA ASP A 19 4.03 7.31 3.18
C ASP A 19 4.53 8.73 2.90
N ALA A 20 5.48 9.21 3.69
CA ALA A 20 6.05 10.56 3.52
C ALA A 20 6.80 10.70 2.20
N LEU A 21 7.61 9.69 1.87
CA LEU A 21 8.34 9.65 0.59
C LEU A 21 7.37 9.57 -0.59
N PHE A 22 6.31 8.77 -0.46
CA PHE A 22 5.28 8.63 -1.49
C PHE A 22 4.52 9.94 -1.70
N ALA A 23 4.15 10.63 -0.61
CA ALA A 23 3.49 11.93 -0.66
C ALA A 23 4.34 12.98 -1.40
N ALA A 24 5.63 13.08 -1.06
CA ALA A 24 6.56 14.01 -1.71
C ALA A 24 6.72 13.69 -3.22
N ALA A 25 6.94 12.41 -3.55
CA ALA A 25 7.06 11.96 -4.92
C ALA A 25 5.76 12.21 -5.71
N PHE A 26 4.60 11.98 -5.09
CA PHE A 26 3.29 12.18 -5.74
C PHE A 26 3.05 13.67 -6.03
N ALA A 27 3.42 14.57 -5.12
CA ALA A 27 3.36 16.01 -5.34
C ALA A 27 4.26 16.46 -6.51
N LEU A 28 5.46 15.88 -6.63
CA LEU A 28 6.34 16.16 -7.76
C LEU A 28 5.74 15.66 -9.08
N VAL A 29 5.23 14.43 -9.11
CA VAL A 29 4.55 13.87 -10.30
C VAL A 29 3.32 14.69 -10.68
N ALA A 30 2.59 15.21 -9.69
CA ALA A 30 1.46 16.09 -9.92
C ALA A 30 1.87 17.39 -10.63
N LEU A 31 2.96 18.02 -10.19
CA LEU A 31 3.54 19.19 -10.84
C LEU A 31 3.99 18.88 -12.28
N LEU A 32 4.71 17.77 -12.48
CA LEU A 32 5.17 17.35 -13.80
C LEU A 32 3.99 17.07 -14.75
N SER A 33 2.93 16.44 -14.24
CA SER A 33 1.71 16.16 -14.99
C SER A 33 0.99 17.44 -15.40
N ALA A 34 0.90 18.42 -14.49
CA ALA A 34 0.35 19.74 -14.80
C ALA A 34 1.10 20.40 -15.95
N ARG A 35 2.44 20.42 -15.88
CA ARG A 35 3.29 20.97 -16.95
C ARG A 35 3.14 20.18 -18.25
N ALA A 36 3.03 18.85 -18.19
CA ALA A 36 2.85 18.03 -19.38
C ALA A 36 1.52 18.32 -20.10
N VAL A 37 0.45 18.64 -19.36
CA VAL A 37 -0.84 19.04 -19.94
C VAL A 37 -0.79 20.46 -20.51
N GLU A 38 -0.16 21.41 -19.82
CA GLU A 38 -0.10 22.82 -20.24
C GLU A 38 0.73 23.05 -21.51
N SER A 39 1.82 22.31 -21.68
CA SER A 39 2.60 22.34 -22.92
C SER A 39 3.14 20.95 -23.24
N PRO A 40 2.36 20.12 -23.95
CA PRO A 40 2.72 18.74 -24.25
C PRO A 40 4.03 18.65 -25.03
N SER A 41 4.97 17.84 -24.51
CA SER A 41 6.22 17.51 -25.17
C SER A 41 6.71 16.12 -24.75
N ALA A 42 7.55 15.49 -25.58
CA ALA A 42 8.15 14.21 -25.25
C ALA A 42 8.99 14.30 -23.95
N THR A 43 9.78 15.37 -23.77
CA THR A 43 10.59 15.57 -22.56
C THR A 43 9.75 15.62 -21.28
N ARG A 44 8.59 16.30 -21.30
CA ARG A 44 7.70 16.34 -20.14
C ARG A 44 7.03 15.00 -19.90
N ALA A 45 6.69 14.27 -20.96
CA ALA A 45 6.18 12.92 -20.84
C ALA A 45 7.22 11.95 -20.25
N VAL A 46 8.50 12.07 -20.63
CA VAL A 46 9.62 11.35 -19.98
C VAL A 46 9.66 11.66 -18.49
N ALA A 47 9.60 12.94 -18.10
CA ALA A 47 9.64 13.33 -16.69
C ALA A 47 8.48 12.73 -15.88
N VAL A 48 7.26 12.75 -16.43
CA VAL A 48 6.09 12.12 -15.79
C VAL A 48 6.27 10.60 -15.69
N GLY A 49 6.74 9.93 -16.75
CA GLY A 49 7.00 8.49 -16.74
C GLY A 49 8.06 8.07 -15.72
N ALA A 50 9.19 8.79 -15.68
CA ALA A 50 10.23 8.58 -14.68
C ALA A 50 9.72 8.83 -13.26
N GLY A 51 8.88 9.85 -13.05
CA GLY A 51 8.26 10.12 -11.77
C GLY A 51 7.27 9.02 -11.34
N VAL A 52 6.51 8.43 -12.27
CA VAL A 52 5.67 7.25 -11.98
C VAL A 52 6.53 6.05 -11.61
N SER A 53 7.65 5.81 -12.30
CA SER A 53 8.59 4.74 -11.90
C SER A 53 9.14 4.97 -10.48
N ALA A 54 9.48 6.21 -10.13
CA ALA A 54 9.91 6.54 -8.78
C ALA A 54 8.83 6.24 -7.75
N LEU A 55 7.56 6.59 -8.03
CA LEU A 55 6.43 6.23 -7.17
C LEU A 55 6.28 4.71 -7.00
N VAL A 56 6.48 3.93 -8.07
CA VAL A 56 6.43 2.46 -8.01
C VAL A 56 7.54 1.89 -7.12
N PHE A 57 8.75 2.46 -7.16
CA PHE A 57 9.83 2.06 -6.26
C PHE A 57 9.54 2.38 -4.79
N VAL A 58 8.81 3.47 -4.52
CA VAL A 58 8.35 3.77 -3.16
C VAL A 58 7.23 2.81 -2.74
N ARG A 59 6.25 2.59 -3.62
CA ARG A 59 5.12 1.67 -3.40
C ARG A 59 4.68 0.97 -4.69
N PRO A 60 4.70 -0.37 -4.74
CA PRO A 60 4.27 -1.13 -5.92
C PRO A 60 2.84 -0.83 -6.38
N VAL A 61 1.93 -0.45 -5.48
CA VAL A 61 0.54 -0.10 -5.85
C VAL A 61 0.44 1.04 -6.87
N ALA A 62 1.46 1.91 -6.95
CA ALA A 62 1.50 2.98 -7.94
C ALA A 62 1.66 2.49 -9.40
N GLN A 63 1.82 1.19 -9.66
CA GLN A 63 1.81 0.64 -11.01
C GLN A 63 0.52 0.98 -11.76
N VAL A 64 -0.60 1.17 -11.05
CA VAL A 64 -1.86 1.62 -11.67
C VAL A 64 -1.76 3.01 -12.32
N LEU A 65 -0.78 3.82 -11.91
CA LEU A 65 -0.51 5.12 -12.52
C LEU A 65 0.17 5.02 -13.89
N LEU A 66 0.56 3.83 -14.36
CA LEU A 66 0.94 3.63 -15.76
C LEU A 66 -0.20 3.99 -16.72
N LEU A 67 -1.46 3.98 -16.25
CA LEU A 67 -2.63 4.50 -16.98
C LEU A 67 -2.53 6.00 -17.29
N LEU A 68 -1.62 6.75 -16.65
CA LEU A 68 -1.32 8.14 -17.00
C LEU A 68 -0.68 8.28 -18.40
N VAL A 69 -0.34 7.20 -19.09
CA VAL A 69 -0.03 7.21 -20.53
C VAL A 69 -1.15 7.87 -21.36
N LEU A 70 -2.39 7.85 -20.86
CA LEU A 70 -3.53 8.52 -21.51
C LEU A 70 -3.40 10.05 -21.49
N VAL A 71 -2.61 10.63 -20.57
CA VAL A 71 -2.40 12.08 -20.48
C VAL A 71 -1.73 12.65 -21.74
N PRO A 72 -0.53 12.20 -22.16
CA PRO A 72 0.06 12.68 -23.42
C PRO A 72 -0.78 12.30 -24.64
N LEU A 73 -1.48 11.16 -24.60
CA LEU A 73 -2.38 10.72 -25.67
C LEU A 73 -3.56 11.70 -25.90
N VAL A 74 -4.13 12.26 -24.83
CA VAL A 74 -5.25 13.20 -24.91
C VAL A 74 -4.78 14.64 -25.04
N ALA A 75 -3.72 15.04 -24.35
CA ALA A 75 -3.24 16.42 -24.30
C ALA A 75 -2.55 16.87 -25.61
N GLY A 76 -1.95 15.94 -26.37
CA GLY A 76 -1.25 16.28 -27.61
C GLY A 76 -2.18 16.88 -28.67
N LYS A 77 -1.73 17.97 -29.32
CA LYS A 77 -2.49 18.66 -30.38
C LYS A 77 -2.54 17.89 -31.69
N THR A 78 -1.49 17.11 -31.99
CA THR A 78 -1.35 16.33 -33.21
C THR A 78 -1.12 14.85 -32.89
N LEU A 79 -1.52 13.96 -33.79
CA LEU A 79 -1.31 12.52 -33.60
C LEU A 79 0.16 12.17 -33.34
N ARG A 80 1.08 12.82 -34.05
CA ARG A 80 2.52 12.65 -33.85
C ARG A 80 2.94 12.97 -32.41
N LEU A 81 2.53 14.12 -31.86
CA LEU A 81 2.86 14.50 -30.48
C LEU A 81 2.23 13.55 -29.46
N ARG A 82 1.01 13.07 -29.72
CA ARG A 82 0.32 12.09 -28.87
C ARG A 82 1.10 10.78 -28.79
N LEU A 83 1.48 10.22 -29.94
CA LEU A 83 2.23 8.96 -30.03
C LEU A 83 3.64 9.11 -29.46
N GLN A 84 4.36 10.18 -29.81
CA GLN A 84 5.69 10.44 -29.29
C GLN A 84 5.69 10.64 -27.77
N GLY A 85 4.74 11.43 -27.25
CA GLY A 85 4.60 11.63 -25.80
C GLY A 85 4.23 10.35 -25.06
N SER A 86 3.31 9.55 -25.60
CA SER A 86 2.91 8.28 -24.99
C SER A 86 4.04 7.26 -24.98
N ALA A 87 4.76 7.11 -26.11
CA ALA A 87 5.93 6.25 -26.19
C ALA A 87 7.05 6.70 -25.23
N ALA A 88 7.32 8.02 -25.17
CA ALA A 88 8.30 8.58 -24.26
C ALA A 88 7.94 8.34 -22.78
N PHE A 89 6.67 8.51 -22.40
CA PHE A 89 6.17 8.17 -21.07
C PHE A 89 6.38 6.69 -20.75
N VAL A 90 5.93 5.79 -21.63
CA VAL A 90 6.01 4.34 -21.40
C VAL A 90 7.45 3.89 -21.27
N LEU A 91 8.35 4.33 -22.16
CA LEU A 91 9.76 3.97 -22.07
C LEU A 91 10.39 4.47 -20.76
N ALA A 92 10.13 5.73 -20.39
CA ALA A 92 10.67 6.30 -19.15
C ALA A 92 10.11 5.65 -17.88
N ALA A 93 8.88 5.14 -17.93
CA ALA A 93 8.26 4.44 -16.81
C ALA A 93 8.70 2.97 -16.71
N ILE A 94 8.79 2.26 -17.84
CA ILE A 94 9.03 0.81 -17.87
C ILE A 94 10.52 0.46 -17.80
N LEU A 95 11.41 1.23 -18.43
CA LEU A 95 12.84 0.88 -18.45
C LEU A 95 13.48 0.80 -17.06
N PRO A 96 13.24 1.73 -16.10
CA PRO A 96 13.80 1.59 -14.77
C PRO A 96 13.20 0.40 -14.02
N LEU A 97 11.89 0.16 -14.17
CA LEU A 97 11.20 -0.99 -13.58
C LEU A 97 11.75 -2.32 -14.10
N LEU A 98 11.95 -2.42 -15.41
CA LEU A 98 12.59 -3.57 -16.05
C LEU A 98 14.03 -3.75 -15.55
N GLY A 99 14.80 -2.66 -15.46
CA GLY A 99 16.16 -2.69 -14.91
C GLY A 99 16.20 -3.23 -13.48
N TRP A 100 15.23 -2.84 -12.65
CA TRP A 100 15.08 -3.36 -11.30
C TRP A 100 14.65 -4.83 -11.27
N ALA A 101 13.72 -5.25 -12.13
CA ALA A 101 13.32 -6.65 -12.25
C ALA A 101 14.47 -7.56 -12.71
N VAL A 102 15.29 -7.09 -13.66
CA VAL A 102 16.53 -7.77 -14.06
C VAL A 102 17.53 -7.82 -12.91
N HIS A 103 17.70 -6.73 -12.17
CA HIS A 103 18.54 -6.71 -10.98
C HIS A 103 18.08 -7.73 -9.93
N ASN A 104 16.76 -7.84 -9.70
CA ASN A 104 16.18 -8.85 -8.81
C ASN A 104 16.40 -10.28 -9.33
N ALA A 105 16.25 -10.51 -10.64
CA ALA A 105 16.55 -11.80 -11.24
C ALA A 105 18.02 -12.20 -11.05
N LEU A 106 18.96 -11.26 -11.18
CA LEU A 106 20.38 -11.53 -11.00
C LEU A 106 20.77 -11.75 -9.53
N ARG A 107 20.19 -10.99 -8.60
CA ARG A 107 20.60 -11.03 -7.17
C ARG A 107 19.81 -12.04 -6.33
N ALA A 108 18.58 -12.34 -6.72
CA ALA A 108 17.61 -13.10 -5.93
C ALA A 108 16.90 -14.19 -6.74
N ASP A 109 17.27 -14.36 -8.02
CA ASP A 109 16.68 -15.37 -8.91
C ASP A 109 15.15 -15.23 -9.01
N ASP A 110 14.71 -13.97 -9.05
CA ASP A 110 13.30 -13.60 -9.06
C ASP A 110 13.05 -12.38 -9.96
N PHE A 111 12.39 -12.59 -11.11
CA PHE A 111 12.10 -11.52 -12.08
C PHE A 111 10.81 -10.79 -11.72
N THR A 112 10.87 -9.98 -10.65
CA THR A 112 9.72 -9.22 -10.14
C THR A 112 10.14 -7.82 -9.73
N LEU A 113 9.17 -6.90 -9.60
CA LEU A 113 9.42 -5.62 -8.94
C LEU A 113 9.48 -5.75 -7.43
N ALA A 114 8.54 -6.54 -6.90
CA ALA A 114 8.45 -6.97 -5.52
C ALA A 114 7.85 -8.38 -5.50
N ARG A 115 8.53 -9.32 -4.84
CA ARG A 115 8.04 -10.67 -4.61
C ARG A 115 6.78 -10.62 -3.73
N GLY A 116 5.82 -11.50 -3.98
CA GLY A 116 4.60 -11.60 -3.17
C GLY A 116 3.32 -11.09 -3.85
N GLY A 117 3.37 -10.67 -5.11
CA GLY A 117 2.19 -10.18 -5.84
C GLY A 117 1.00 -11.15 -5.78
N GLY A 118 1.23 -12.44 -6.04
CA GLY A 118 0.19 -13.47 -5.95
C GLY A 118 -0.25 -13.84 -4.53
N ALA A 119 0.63 -13.62 -3.54
CA ALA A 119 0.30 -13.80 -2.12
C ALA A 119 -0.57 -12.62 -1.62
N THR A 120 -0.38 -11.41 -2.14
CA THR A 120 -1.16 -10.24 -1.72
C THR A 120 -2.47 -10.11 -2.50
N LEU A 121 -2.42 -10.13 -3.84
CA LEU A 121 -3.57 -9.89 -4.71
C LEU A 121 -4.06 -11.19 -5.38
N PRO A 122 -5.30 -11.66 -5.11
CA PRO A 122 -6.30 -11.12 -4.17
C PRO A 122 -6.27 -11.79 -2.79
N LEU A 123 -5.32 -12.70 -2.51
CA LEU A 123 -5.39 -13.56 -1.33
C LEU A 123 -5.42 -12.80 0.00
N PHE A 124 -4.58 -11.79 0.21
CA PHE A 124 -4.56 -11.04 1.48
C PHE A 124 -5.94 -10.46 1.78
N ARG A 125 -6.57 -9.82 0.80
CA ARG A 125 -7.91 -9.26 0.94
C ARG A 125 -8.94 -10.32 1.36
N VAL A 126 -9.01 -11.42 0.61
CA VAL A 126 -10.06 -12.43 0.85
C VAL A 126 -9.82 -13.27 2.09
N PHE A 127 -8.56 -13.43 2.51
CA PHE A 127 -8.17 -14.21 3.68
C PHE A 127 -8.20 -13.38 4.96
N VAL A 128 -7.57 -12.20 4.95
CA VAL A 128 -7.41 -11.36 6.14
C VAL A 128 -8.57 -10.40 6.33
N SER A 129 -8.90 -9.62 5.31
CA SER A 129 -9.89 -8.53 5.43
C SER A 129 -11.32 -9.05 5.40
N ASP A 130 -11.66 -9.84 4.38
CA ASP A 130 -13.04 -10.29 4.15
C ASP A 130 -13.32 -11.66 4.77
N ARG A 131 -12.27 -12.47 5.04
CA ARG A 131 -12.34 -13.80 5.67
C ARG A 131 -13.31 -14.77 4.96
N ILE A 132 -13.28 -14.75 3.63
CA ILE A 132 -14.15 -15.53 2.74
C ILE A 132 -13.44 -16.75 2.12
N VAL A 133 -12.21 -17.05 2.51
CA VAL A 133 -11.50 -18.27 2.07
C VAL A 133 -12.04 -19.48 2.84
N ARG A 134 -12.56 -20.46 2.10
CA ARG A 134 -13.16 -21.69 2.64
C ARG A 134 -12.80 -22.88 1.76
N PRO A 135 -12.54 -24.08 2.32
CA PRO A 135 -12.26 -25.28 1.52
C PRO A 135 -13.25 -25.54 0.39
N GLU A 136 -14.52 -25.19 0.57
CA GLU A 136 -15.59 -25.41 -0.40
C GLU A 136 -15.46 -24.51 -1.65
N ASN A 137 -14.70 -23.40 -1.58
CA ASN A 137 -14.54 -22.45 -2.67
C ASN A 137 -13.95 -23.08 -3.94
N GLY A 138 -13.10 -24.11 -3.80
CA GLY A 138 -12.52 -24.79 -4.96
C GLY A 138 -11.36 -25.72 -4.64
N SER A 139 -10.78 -26.28 -5.71
CA SER A 139 -9.73 -27.30 -5.60
C SER A 139 -8.42 -26.76 -5.01
N ALA A 140 -8.03 -25.54 -5.35
CA ALA A 140 -6.82 -24.94 -4.80
C ALA A 140 -7.00 -24.67 -3.31
N THR A 141 -8.19 -24.23 -2.90
CA THR A 141 -8.47 -23.98 -1.47
C THR A 141 -8.46 -25.27 -0.65
N ARG A 142 -8.98 -26.40 -1.16
CA ARG A 142 -8.83 -27.73 -0.53
C ARG A 142 -7.39 -28.23 -0.49
N GLU A 143 -6.57 -27.85 -1.46
CA GLU A 143 -5.15 -28.18 -1.44
C GLU A 143 -4.40 -27.36 -0.39
N LEU A 144 -4.70 -26.06 -0.30
CA LEU A 144 -4.20 -25.19 0.76
C LEU A 144 -4.58 -25.70 2.15
N GLU A 145 -5.84 -26.07 2.37
CA GLU A 145 -6.32 -26.66 3.63
C GLU A 145 -5.48 -27.88 4.01
N ARG A 146 -5.29 -28.84 3.10
CA ARG A 146 -4.46 -30.02 3.33
C ARG A 146 -2.99 -29.66 3.60
N ALA A 147 -2.47 -28.61 2.96
CA ALA A 147 -1.11 -28.13 3.21
C ALA A 147 -0.99 -27.50 4.60
N VAL A 148 -1.95 -26.66 5.01
CA VAL A 148 -2.02 -26.03 6.35
C VAL A 148 -2.13 -27.10 7.44
N ALA A 149 -3.04 -28.06 7.27
CA ALA A 149 -3.26 -29.16 8.22
C ALA A 149 -2.00 -30.00 8.47
N ARG A 150 -1.19 -30.24 7.42
CA ARG A 150 -0.01 -31.11 7.51
C ARG A 150 1.28 -30.37 7.85
N ASN A 151 1.43 -29.14 7.37
CA ASN A 151 2.73 -28.45 7.36
C ASN A 151 2.75 -27.15 8.17
N LEU A 152 1.62 -26.75 8.75
CA LEU A 152 1.53 -25.52 9.55
C LEU A 152 0.97 -25.79 10.95
N LEU A 153 -0.28 -26.24 11.07
CA LEU A 153 -0.97 -26.42 12.35
C LEU A 153 -0.32 -27.39 13.35
N PRO A 154 0.35 -28.49 12.92
CA PRO A 154 1.00 -29.41 13.86
C PRO A 154 2.18 -28.81 14.63
N TYR A 155 2.59 -27.58 14.32
CA TYR A 155 3.80 -26.98 14.85
C TYR A 155 3.52 -25.65 15.57
N GLU A 156 4.51 -25.16 16.33
CA GLU A 156 4.42 -23.86 17.00
C GLU A 156 4.33 -22.68 16.00
N PRO A 157 3.62 -21.59 16.35
CA PRO A 157 2.85 -21.43 17.60
C PRO A 157 1.46 -22.11 17.57
N TYR A 158 0.96 -22.49 16.39
CA TYR A 158 -0.40 -23.01 16.20
C TYR A 158 -0.76 -24.15 17.14
N ARG A 159 0.14 -25.13 17.30
CA ARG A 159 -0.07 -26.30 18.15
C ARG A 159 -0.42 -25.93 19.59
N SER A 160 0.30 -24.99 20.20
CA SER A 160 0.11 -24.66 21.61
C SER A 160 -0.99 -23.65 21.85
N TYR A 161 -1.32 -22.84 20.85
CA TYR A 161 -2.52 -21.99 20.86
C TYR A 161 -3.77 -22.74 20.42
N GLU A 162 -3.67 -24.05 20.17
CA GLU A 162 -4.77 -24.95 19.81
C GLU A 162 -5.58 -24.50 18.58
N ILE A 163 -4.92 -23.78 17.66
CA ILE A 163 -5.54 -23.28 16.44
C ILE A 163 -5.81 -24.47 15.50
N ASP A 164 -7.09 -24.75 15.27
CA ASP A 164 -7.52 -25.76 14.30
C ASP A 164 -7.75 -25.17 12.89
N LEU A 165 -8.21 -26.02 11.96
CA LEU A 165 -8.48 -25.59 10.58
C LEU A 165 -9.63 -24.60 10.49
N GLU A 166 -10.69 -24.79 11.28
CA GLU A 166 -11.85 -23.91 11.26
C GLU A 166 -11.43 -22.52 11.74
N GLU A 167 -10.74 -22.45 12.89
CA GLU A 167 -10.22 -21.22 13.46
C GLU A 167 -9.24 -20.54 12.49
N PHE A 168 -8.31 -21.28 11.89
CA PHE A 168 -7.33 -20.72 10.94
C PHE A 168 -8.00 -19.97 9.79
N PHE A 169 -9.01 -20.58 9.14
CA PHE A 169 -9.71 -19.96 8.02
C PHE A 169 -10.76 -18.93 8.46
N SER A 170 -11.35 -19.05 9.66
CA SER A 170 -12.34 -18.10 10.17
C SER A 170 -11.70 -16.84 10.76
N SER A 171 -10.54 -16.95 11.40
CA SER A 171 -9.85 -15.83 12.03
C SER A 171 -9.13 -14.96 11.00
N GLY A 172 -8.49 -15.58 9.99
CA GLY A 172 -7.85 -14.89 8.87
C GLY A 172 -6.98 -13.71 9.30
N SER A 173 -5.75 -13.98 9.73
CA SER A 173 -4.88 -12.97 10.35
C SER A 173 -3.70 -12.59 9.44
N ALA A 174 -3.11 -11.41 9.64
CA ALA A 174 -1.92 -11.00 8.89
C ALA A 174 -0.73 -11.93 9.17
N ARG A 175 -0.59 -12.41 10.42
CA ARG A 175 0.44 -13.39 10.81
C ARG A 175 0.25 -14.74 10.11
N MET A 176 -0.99 -15.20 10.02
CA MET A 176 -1.33 -16.42 9.29
C MET A 176 -1.11 -16.27 7.77
N HIS A 177 -1.40 -15.10 7.21
CA HIS A 177 -1.14 -14.80 5.81
C HIS A 177 0.36 -14.84 5.47
N GLU A 178 1.21 -14.28 6.33
CA GLU A 178 2.67 -14.40 6.19
C GLU A 178 3.10 -15.87 6.16
N ASP A 179 2.53 -16.70 7.03
CA ASP A 179 2.80 -18.14 7.05
C ASP A 179 2.35 -18.84 5.76
N LEU A 180 1.27 -18.40 5.12
CA LEU A 180 0.86 -18.93 3.81
C LEU A 180 1.90 -18.65 2.74
N THR A 181 2.61 -17.52 2.82
CA THR A 181 3.69 -17.17 1.90
C THR A 181 4.85 -18.15 2.06
N GLY A 182 5.34 -18.34 3.29
CA GLY A 182 6.41 -19.30 3.57
C GLY A 182 6.00 -20.75 3.30
N LEU A 183 4.75 -21.13 3.62
CA LEU A 183 4.18 -22.44 3.29
C LEU A 183 4.18 -22.67 1.78
N SER A 184 3.84 -21.65 0.99
CA SER A 184 3.78 -21.76 -0.46
C SER A 184 5.15 -22.09 -1.06
N ASP A 185 6.19 -21.39 -0.63
CA ASP A 185 7.55 -21.64 -1.10
C ASP A 185 8.00 -23.08 -0.77
N ARG A 186 7.62 -23.62 0.39
CA ARG A 186 8.00 -24.98 0.83
C ARG A 186 7.20 -26.10 0.14
N VAL A 187 5.91 -25.89 -0.09
CA VAL A 187 5.00 -26.95 -0.57
C VAL A 187 4.88 -26.97 -2.08
N TRP A 188 4.71 -25.81 -2.71
CA TRP A 188 4.56 -25.68 -4.17
C TRP A 188 5.84 -25.25 -4.88
N GLY A 189 6.86 -24.84 -4.10
CA GLY A 189 8.17 -24.46 -4.60
C GLY A 189 8.29 -22.96 -4.87
N TRP A 190 9.52 -22.47 -4.81
CA TRP A 190 9.88 -21.06 -5.04
C TRP A 190 9.39 -20.53 -6.41
N ASP A 191 9.43 -21.40 -7.43
CA ASP A 191 9.07 -21.09 -8.82
C ASP A 191 7.54 -21.11 -9.06
N ASP A 192 6.72 -21.48 -8.05
CA ASP A 192 5.28 -21.26 -8.13
C ASP A 192 4.95 -19.77 -8.19
N ASP A 193 5.82 -18.89 -7.65
CA ASP A 193 5.61 -17.43 -7.56
C ASP A 193 4.21 -17.10 -7.01
N TYR A 194 3.79 -17.87 -6.00
CA TYR A 194 2.49 -17.75 -5.34
C TYR A 194 1.29 -17.86 -6.29
N ARG A 195 1.45 -18.48 -7.47
CA ARG A 195 0.35 -18.76 -8.41
C ARG A 195 -0.71 -19.63 -7.75
N HIS A 196 -0.33 -20.55 -6.85
CA HIS A 196 -1.26 -21.33 -6.04
C HIS A 196 -2.09 -20.45 -5.11
N LEU A 197 -1.44 -19.58 -4.33
CA LEU A 197 -2.12 -18.62 -3.45
C LEU A 197 -3.05 -17.67 -4.22
N ALA A 198 -2.60 -17.18 -5.39
CA ALA A 198 -3.44 -16.36 -6.26
C ALA A 198 -4.67 -17.12 -6.79
N ARG A 199 -4.55 -18.44 -7.04
CA ARG A 199 -5.69 -19.30 -7.41
C ARG A 199 -6.69 -19.43 -6.27
N VAL A 200 -6.22 -19.69 -5.04
CA VAL A 200 -7.07 -19.70 -3.83
C VAL A 200 -7.83 -18.38 -3.70
N GLY A 201 -7.10 -17.27 -3.85
CA GLY A 201 -7.71 -15.95 -3.82
C GLY A 201 -8.83 -15.78 -4.86
N ARG A 202 -8.59 -16.20 -6.11
CA ARG A 202 -9.59 -16.15 -7.19
C ARG A 202 -10.79 -17.06 -6.92
N GLU A 203 -10.58 -18.28 -6.44
CA GLU A 203 -11.67 -19.20 -6.06
C GLU A 203 -12.59 -18.54 -5.02
N ALA A 204 -12.02 -17.88 -4.00
CA ALA A 204 -12.80 -17.17 -2.99
C ALA A 204 -13.57 -15.96 -3.55
N VAL A 205 -12.96 -15.15 -4.43
CA VAL A 205 -13.66 -14.05 -5.11
C VAL A 205 -14.81 -14.56 -5.97
N LEU A 206 -14.62 -15.65 -6.71
CA LEU A 206 -15.66 -16.23 -7.57
C LEU A 206 -16.80 -16.86 -6.78
N ALA A 207 -16.50 -17.48 -5.63
CA ALA A 207 -17.52 -18.04 -4.74
C ALA A 207 -18.32 -16.95 -4.01
N HIS A 208 -17.68 -15.80 -3.69
CA HIS A 208 -18.27 -14.74 -2.87
C HIS A 208 -18.13 -13.33 -3.50
N PRO A 209 -18.55 -13.11 -4.76
CA PRO A 209 -18.24 -11.89 -5.50
C PRO A 209 -18.83 -10.65 -4.83
N TRP A 210 -20.04 -10.78 -4.26
CA TRP A 210 -20.70 -9.66 -3.61
C TRP A 210 -20.07 -9.27 -2.28
N ALA A 211 -19.62 -10.24 -1.48
CA ALA A 211 -18.90 -9.97 -0.24
C ALA A 211 -17.58 -9.23 -0.55
N TYR A 212 -16.83 -9.70 -1.55
CA TYR A 212 -15.61 -9.06 -2.01
C TYR A 212 -15.83 -7.64 -2.52
N THR A 213 -16.77 -7.43 -3.47
CA THR A 213 -17.06 -6.09 -4.01
C THR A 213 -17.54 -5.13 -2.92
N ARG A 214 -18.40 -5.59 -1.99
CA ARG A 214 -18.84 -4.79 -0.85
C ARG A 214 -17.68 -4.42 0.07
N GLY A 215 -16.77 -5.35 0.36
CA GLY A 215 -15.57 -5.10 1.16
C GLY A 215 -14.68 -4.03 0.53
N VAL A 216 -14.39 -4.16 -0.76
CA VAL A 216 -13.60 -3.17 -1.52
C VAL A 216 -14.27 -1.78 -1.50
N ALA A 217 -15.58 -1.73 -1.75
CA ALA A 217 -16.32 -0.46 -1.75
C ALA A 217 -16.34 0.20 -0.36
N GLU A 218 -16.52 -0.59 0.70
CA GLU A 218 -16.48 -0.12 2.09
C GLU A 218 -15.09 0.43 2.45
N ASP A 219 -14.02 -0.20 1.97
CA ASP A 219 -12.66 0.26 2.23
C ASP A 219 -12.28 1.51 1.43
N VAL A 220 -12.70 1.62 0.17
CA VAL A 220 -12.59 2.89 -0.58
C VAL A 220 -13.34 4.00 0.15
N ARG A 221 -14.55 3.72 0.64
CA ARG A 221 -15.33 4.67 1.43
C ARG A 221 -14.58 5.07 2.70
N ARG A 222 -14.04 4.11 3.46
CA ARG A 222 -13.24 4.36 4.67
C ARG A 222 -12.02 5.23 4.38
N LEU A 223 -11.23 4.91 3.35
CA LEU A 223 -10.08 5.72 2.93
C LEU A 223 -10.46 7.16 2.59
N LEU A 224 -11.68 7.40 2.09
CA LEU A 224 -12.17 8.74 1.75
C LEU A 224 -12.79 9.51 2.93
N VAL A 225 -13.18 8.83 4.01
CA VAL A 225 -13.93 9.46 5.12
C VAL A 225 -13.24 9.36 6.48
N TRP A 226 -12.29 8.45 6.66
CA TRP A 226 -11.59 8.28 7.93
C TRP A 226 -10.56 9.40 8.17
N PRO A 227 -10.58 10.04 9.35
CA PRO A 227 -9.45 10.85 9.80
C PRO A 227 -8.19 10.01 9.96
N LEU A 228 -7.04 10.61 9.66
CA LEU A 228 -5.78 10.15 10.23
C LEU A 228 -5.63 10.79 11.61
N TYR A 229 -5.30 9.97 12.61
CA TYR A 229 -4.90 10.42 13.93
C TYR A 229 -3.43 10.07 14.14
N ALA A 230 -2.69 10.96 14.79
CA ALA A 230 -1.37 10.64 15.29
C ALA A 230 -1.52 9.64 16.45
N ASN A 231 -0.75 8.56 16.40
CA ASN A 231 -0.68 7.60 17.49
C ASN A 231 -0.16 8.31 18.74
N ALA A 232 -0.92 8.22 19.84
CA ALA A 232 -0.35 8.50 21.14
C ALA A 232 0.66 7.40 21.46
N PRO A 233 1.79 7.69 22.13
CA PRO A 233 2.59 6.62 22.71
C PRO A 233 1.65 5.84 23.61
N ASP A 234 1.46 4.56 23.32
CA ASP A 234 0.74 3.68 24.22
C ASP A 234 1.46 3.77 25.57
N ALA A 235 0.71 4.11 26.63
CA ALA A 235 1.19 3.80 27.96
C ALA A 235 1.44 2.30 27.93
N GLU A 236 2.70 1.89 28.04
CA GLU A 236 3.15 0.51 27.92
C GLU A 236 2.06 -0.40 28.50
N ALA A 237 1.53 -1.30 27.68
CA ALA A 237 0.73 -2.39 28.17
C ALA A 237 1.66 -3.35 28.93
N SER A 238 2.24 -2.88 30.04
CA SER A 238 3.05 -3.61 31.01
C SER A 238 2.20 -4.55 31.88
N GLY A 239 0.98 -4.85 31.44
CA GLY A 239 0.18 -5.96 31.92
C GLY A 239 0.20 -7.06 30.89
N SER A 240 1.06 -8.07 31.08
CA SER A 240 0.97 -9.34 30.36
C SER A 240 -0.37 -9.99 30.73
N THR A 241 -1.42 -9.64 30.02
CA THR A 241 -2.71 -10.30 30.18
C THR A 241 -2.48 -11.72 29.66
N ARG A 242 -2.71 -12.72 30.50
CA ARG A 242 -2.58 -14.15 30.15
C ARG A 242 -3.94 -14.65 29.70
N ALA A 243 -4.01 -15.28 28.53
CA ALA A 243 -5.24 -15.92 28.09
C ALA A 243 -5.29 -17.30 28.74
N PRO A 244 -6.43 -17.72 29.31
CA PRO A 244 -6.63 -19.11 29.62
C PRO A 244 -6.82 -19.85 28.29
N VAL A 245 -5.73 -20.36 27.72
CA VAL A 245 -5.78 -21.42 26.71
C VAL A 245 -5.51 -22.71 27.47
N ALA A 246 -6.50 -23.61 27.50
CA ALA A 246 -6.50 -24.94 28.14
C ALA A 246 -5.28 -25.27 29.04
N ASP A 247 -5.45 -25.21 30.37
CA ASP A 247 -4.48 -25.60 31.41
C ASP A 247 -3.07 -24.97 31.37
N ARG A 248 -2.76 -24.08 30.41
CA ARG A 248 -1.47 -23.39 30.26
C ARG A 248 -1.67 -21.87 30.18
N GLN A 249 -0.92 -21.15 30.99
CA GLN A 249 -0.90 -19.69 30.93
C GLN A 249 0.03 -19.22 29.79
N LEU A 250 -0.49 -19.16 28.57
CA LEU A 250 0.18 -18.53 27.44
C LEU A 250 -0.08 -17.01 27.44
N PRO A 251 0.86 -16.20 26.89
CA PRO A 251 0.61 -14.77 26.71
C PRO A 251 -0.55 -14.57 25.73
N VAL A 252 -1.44 -13.61 26.02
CA VAL A 252 -2.42 -13.18 25.01
C VAL A 252 -1.63 -12.60 23.83
N PRO A 253 -1.84 -13.09 22.59
CA PRO A 253 -1.23 -12.46 21.44
C PRO A 253 -1.65 -11.00 21.32
N SER A 254 -0.71 -10.13 20.97
CA SER A 254 -1.00 -8.70 20.81
C SER A 254 -1.99 -8.44 19.67
N GLU A 255 -2.63 -7.26 19.71
CA GLU A 255 -3.48 -6.74 18.62
C GLU A 255 -4.70 -7.61 18.27
N GLY A 256 -5.16 -8.43 19.22
CA GLY A 256 -6.30 -9.33 19.02
C GLY A 256 -6.04 -10.43 17.97
N GLN A 257 -4.77 -10.76 17.74
CA GLN A 257 -4.37 -11.81 16.80
C GLN A 257 -4.56 -13.21 17.42
N PRO A 258 -4.75 -14.26 16.61
CA PRO A 258 -4.89 -15.63 17.11
C PRO A 258 -3.56 -16.27 17.55
N ILE A 259 -2.43 -15.77 17.03
CA ILE A 259 -1.08 -16.29 17.31
C ILE A 259 -0.12 -15.13 17.58
N PRO A 260 0.95 -15.30 18.39
CA PRO A 260 1.84 -14.21 18.81
C PRO A 260 2.74 -13.67 17.69
N ALA A 261 3.13 -14.50 16.74
CA ALA A 261 3.86 -14.13 15.52
C ALA A 261 3.63 -15.19 14.44
N ALA A 262 4.01 -14.90 13.19
CA ALA A 262 4.02 -15.89 12.12
C ALA A 262 5.05 -17.00 12.44
N ARG A 263 4.74 -18.26 12.09
CA ARG A 263 5.68 -19.37 12.24
C ARG A 263 6.95 -19.15 11.40
N GLN A 264 6.80 -18.67 10.18
CA GLN A 264 7.89 -18.27 9.31
C GLN A 264 7.48 -17.00 8.56
N SER A 265 8.19 -15.91 8.82
CA SER A 265 7.98 -14.68 8.06
C SER A 265 8.25 -14.90 6.57
N GLY A 266 7.30 -14.47 5.74
CA GLY A 266 7.45 -14.46 4.28
C GLY A 266 8.62 -13.59 3.80
N HIS A 267 9.12 -12.68 4.64
CA HIS A 267 10.19 -11.75 4.31
C HIS A 267 11.60 -12.35 4.40
N ILE A 268 11.77 -13.48 5.09
CA ILE A 268 13.08 -14.15 5.25
C ILE A 268 13.17 -15.48 4.49
N SER A 269 12.13 -15.84 3.75
CA SER A 269 12.12 -17.05 2.91
C SER A 269 13.19 -16.98 1.83
N THR A 270 13.93 -18.07 1.64
CA THR A 270 14.90 -18.22 0.55
C THR A 270 14.60 -19.48 -0.26
N ARG A 271 14.94 -19.45 -1.54
CA ARG A 271 14.75 -20.59 -2.47
C ARG A 271 15.29 -21.92 -1.93
N ASP A 272 16.42 -21.88 -1.24
CA ASP A 272 17.12 -23.04 -0.67
C ASP A 272 16.84 -23.27 0.82
N GLY A 273 15.97 -22.47 1.44
CA GLY A 273 15.65 -22.56 2.87
C GLY A 273 16.83 -22.30 3.80
N ARG A 274 17.90 -21.64 3.33
CA ARG A 274 19.11 -21.38 4.13
C ARG A 274 18.87 -20.43 5.30
N ILE A 275 17.85 -19.58 5.22
CA ILE A 275 17.37 -18.74 6.31
C ILE A 275 15.98 -19.24 6.69
N ARG A 276 15.78 -19.52 7.97
CA ARG A 276 14.50 -20.02 8.48
C ARG A 276 14.24 -19.51 9.87
N GLU A 277 12.97 -19.34 10.18
CA GLU A 277 12.53 -19.10 11.55
C GLU A 277 12.28 -20.44 12.24
N VAL A 278 12.84 -20.59 13.44
CA VAL A 278 12.71 -21.81 14.24
C VAL A 278 12.11 -21.44 15.57
N TRP A 279 10.96 -22.05 15.86
CA TRP A 279 10.27 -21.94 17.13
C TRP A 279 10.76 -23.04 18.07
N THR A 280 11.24 -22.65 19.26
CA THR A 280 11.67 -23.57 20.33
C THR A 280 10.60 -23.75 21.40
N SER A 281 9.67 -22.80 21.51
CA SER A 281 8.50 -22.84 22.39
C SER A 281 7.35 -22.04 21.75
N PRO A 282 6.15 -21.96 22.37
CA PRO A 282 5.03 -21.15 21.85
C PRO A 282 5.28 -19.64 21.85
N THR A 283 6.37 -19.19 22.48
CA THR A 283 6.70 -17.77 22.69
C THR A 283 8.13 -17.43 22.32
N GLU A 284 8.97 -18.43 22.02
CA GLU A 284 10.37 -18.25 21.68
C GLU A 284 10.63 -18.78 20.28
N HIS A 285 11.20 -17.91 19.46
CA HIS A 285 11.65 -18.23 18.11
C HIS A 285 12.89 -17.41 17.78
N GLN A 286 13.66 -17.91 16.82
CA GLN A 286 14.86 -17.25 16.35
C GLN A 286 15.06 -17.50 14.86
N ILE A 287 15.71 -16.55 14.19
CA ILE A 287 16.17 -16.73 12.81
C ILE A 287 17.44 -17.57 12.84
N VAL A 288 17.41 -18.70 12.13
CA VAL A 288 18.53 -19.62 11.99
C VAL A 288 19.08 -19.52 10.57
N PHE A 289 20.39 -19.34 10.49
CA PHE A 289 21.15 -19.30 9.25
C PHE A 289 21.92 -20.61 9.06
N THR A 290 21.75 -21.24 7.92
CA THR A 290 22.48 -22.46 7.56
C THR A 290 23.94 -22.15 7.22
N LYS A 291 24.21 -20.95 6.66
CA LYS A 291 25.54 -20.51 6.26
C LYS A 291 26.03 -19.39 7.20
N PRO A 292 27.24 -19.50 7.78
CA PRO A 292 27.80 -18.43 8.62
C PRO A 292 27.92 -17.07 7.92
N ALA A 293 28.16 -17.08 6.60
CA ALA A 293 28.23 -15.86 5.80
C ALA A 293 26.90 -15.08 5.79
N ASP A 294 25.76 -15.78 5.78
CA ASP A 294 24.44 -15.13 5.80
C ASP A 294 24.16 -14.53 7.19
N ALA A 295 24.55 -15.21 8.27
CA ALA A 295 24.47 -14.67 9.63
C ALA A 295 25.33 -13.42 9.79
N ALA A 296 26.59 -13.45 9.30
CA ALA A 296 27.48 -12.30 9.34
C ALA A 296 26.91 -11.12 8.54
N ARG A 297 26.29 -11.40 7.38
CA ARG A 297 25.64 -10.37 6.56
C ARG A 297 24.41 -9.78 7.24
N ALA A 298 23.58 -10.59 7.89
CA ALA A 298 22.43 -10.12 8.66
C ALA A 298 22.88 -9.20 9.79
N ALA A 299 23.87 -9.62 10.59
CA ALA A 299 24.43 -8.79 11.66
C ALA A 299 25.09 -7.49 11.15
N GLU A 300 25.63 -7.47 9.93
CA GLU A 300 26.10 -6.24 9.30
C GLU A 300 24.94 -5.31 8.92
N ILE A 301 23.85 -5.86 8.38
CA ILE A 301 22.64 -5.09 8.04
C ILE A 301 22.03 -4.50 9.30
N ASP A 302 21.86 -5.31 10.35
CA ASP A 302 21.30 -4.87 11.63
C ASP A 302 22.11 -3.71 12.21
N ARG A 303 23.44 -3.84 12.27
CA ARG A 303 24.31 -2.73 12.71
C ARG A 303 24.14 -1.46 11.87
N ARG A 304 24.06 -1.57 10.54
CA ARG A 304 23.87 -0.40 9.66
C ARG A 304 22.51 0.25 9.88
N VAL A 305 21.49 -0.55 10.17
CA VAL A 305 20.15 -0.06 10.48
C VAL A 305 20.15 0.63 11.84
N ASP A 306 20.80 0.05 12.84
CA ASP A 306 20.98 0.64 14.17
C ASP A 306 21.77 1.94 14.09
N ASP A 307 22.91 1.97 13.40
CA ASP A 307 23.71 3.19 13.15
C ASP A 307 22.88 4.30 12.50
N LEU A 308 22.00 3.93 11.55
CA LEU A 308 21.09 4.87 10.91
C LEU A 308 20.04 5.39 11.89
N TYR A 309 19.50 4.51 12.76
CA TYR A 309 18.52 4.88 13.76
C TYR A 309 19.10 5.79 14.85
N GLU A 310 20.31 5.48 15.34
CA GLU A 310 21.06 6.30 16.29
C GLU A 310 21.39 7.69 15.72
N GLY A 311 21.54 7.80 14.40
CA GLY A 311 21.72 9.08 13.70
C GLY A 311 20.48 9.97 13.67
N PHE A 312 19.28 9.45 13.96
CA PHE A 312 18.08 10.28 14.03
C PHE A 312 17.97 10.98 15.40
N PRO A 313 17.59 12.27 15.42
CA PRO A 313 17.40 12.97 16.69
C PRO A 313 16.27 12.31 17.50
N ASP A 314 16.48 12.16 18.82
CA ASP A 314 15.46 11.70 19.75
C ASP A 314 14.20 12.56 19.65
N ARG A 315 13.15 12.01 19.02
CA ARG A 315 11.85 12.69 18.90
C ARG A 315 11.02 12.34 20.11
N SER A 316 11.19 13.10 21.21
CA SER A 316 10.26 13.01 22.33
C SER A 316 8.84 13.35 21.85
N THR A 317 7.94 12.37 21.93
CA THR A 317 6.52 12.57 21.67
C THR A 317 5.99 13.55 22.70
N ARG A 318 5.49 14.71 22.26
CA ARG A 318 4.80 15.68 23.13
C ARG A 318 3.30 15.37 23.12
N PRO A 319 2.72 14.80 24.19
CA PRO A 319 1.31 14.39 24.20
C PRO A 319 0.36 15.52 23.82
N GLY A 320 0.61 16.74 24.35
CA GLY A 320 -0.20 17.91 24.00
C GLY A 320 -0.12 18.34 22.53
N ALA A 321 0.96 18.02 21.81
CA ALA A 321 1.04 18.25 20.37
C ALA A 321 0.21 17.23 19.59
N ILE A 322 0.26 15.96 20.01
CA ILE A 322 -0.55 14.86 19.46
C ILE A 322 -2.04 15.17 19.66
N ASP A 323 -2.44 15.59 20.86
CA ASP A 323 -3.84 15.95 21.16
C ASP A 323 -4.35 17.11 20.29
N ARG A 324 -3.50 18.13 20.07
CA ARG A 324 -3.85 19.26 19.19
C ARG A 324 -3.94 18.84 17.73
N LEU A 325 -3.02 18.00 17.24
CA LEU A 325 -3.07 17.45 15.88
C LEU A 325 -4.31 16.58 15.68
N ASN A 326 -4.64 15.74 16.65
CA ASN A 326 -5.83 14.89 16.63
C ASN A 326 -7.11 15.73 16.68
N SER A 327 -7.15 16.76 17.52
CA SER A 327 -8.25 17.71 17.58
C SER A 327 -8.44 18.44 16.25
N ALA A 328 -7.36 18.95 15.64
CA ALA A 328 -7.42 19.58 14.32
C ALA A 328 -7.90 18.60 13.23
N SER A 329 -7.43 17.34 13.28
CA SER A 329 -7.84 16.29 12.33
C SER A 329 -9.32 15.89 12.48
N ARG A 330 -9.92 16.06 13.66
CA ARG A 330 -11.38 15.86 13.84
C ARG A 330 -12.19 16.85 13.02
N TRP A 331 -11.79 18.11 12.99
CA TRP A 331 -12.50 19.20 12.34
C TRP A 331 -12.14 19.38 10.86
N TYR A 332 -10.99 18.87 10.42
CA TYR A 332 -10.56 19.01 9.04
C TYR A 332 -11.53 18.29 8.07
N PRO A 333 -11.98 18.95 6.98
CA PRO A 333 -12.86 18.34 5.99
C PRO A 333 -12.28 17.04 5.41
N ARG A 334 -13.11 16.00 5.33
CA ARG A 334 -12.69 14.68 4.82
C ARG A 334 -12.34 14.74 3.32
N PRO A 335 -11.44 13.86 2.84
CA PRO A 335 -11.14 13.72 1.41
C PRO A 335 -12.38 13.67 0.50
N ALA A 336 -13.41 12.90 0.91
CA ALA A 336 -14.69 12.81 0.19
C ALA A 336 -15.37 14.17 -0.01
N LEU A 337 -15.34 15.05 0.99
CA LEU A 337 -15.96 16.37 0.93
C LEU A 337 -15.22 17.28 -0.06
N TRP A 338 -13.89 17.28 -0.04
CA TRP A 338 -13.09 18.02 -1.02
C TRP A 338 -13.34 17.54 -2.45
N LEU A 339 -13.40 16.22 -2.65
CA LEU A 339 -13.72 15.62 -3.94
C LEU A 339 -15.10 16.08 -4.44
N LEU A 340 -16.13 15.97 -3.59
CA LEU A 340 -17.51 16.38 -3.93
C LEU A 340 -17.59 17.88 -4.26
N VAL A 341 -17.03 18.73 -3.41
CA VAL A 341 -17.01 20.19 -3.61
C VAL A 341 -16.30 20.55 -4.92
N GLY A 342 -15.16 19.92 -5.20
CA GLY A 342 -14.42 20.15 -6.44
C GLY A 342 -15.19 19.74 -7.69
N LEU A 343 -15.82 18.56 -7.67
CA LEU A 343 -16.65 18.09 -8.79
C LEU A 343 -17.87 18.97 -9.03
N LEU A 344 -18.60 19.34 -7.97
CA LEU A 344 -19.77 20.22 -8.06
C LEU A 344 -19.38 21.61 -8.56
N ALA A 345 -18.34 22.22 -7.97
CA ALA A 345 -17.88 23.54 -8.38
C ALA A 345 -17.41 23.55 -9.85
N ALA A 346 -16.74 22.49 -10.28
CA ALA A 346 -16.31 22.35 -11.67
C ALA A 346 -17.47 22.16 -12.65
N PHE A 347 -18.48 21.38 -12.28
CA PHE A 347 -19.69 21.20 -13.07
C PHE A 347 -20.43 22.53 -13.29
N VAL A 348 -20.57 23.33 -12.23
CA VAL A 348 -21.28 24.63 -12.26
C VAL A 348 -20.45 25.71 -12.96
N ARG A 349 -19.17 25.85 -12.62
CA ARG A 349 -18.33 26.98 -13.07
C ARG A 349 -17.53 26.71 -14.33
N ARG A 350 -17.26 25.44 -14.66
CA ARG A 350 -16.42 25.03 -15.79
C ARG A 350 -15.10 25.82 -15.86
N PRO A 351 -14.26 25.77 -14.81
CA PRO A 351 -13.04 26.57 -14.77
C PRO A 351 -12.06 26.12 -15.88
N ARG A 352 -11.31 27.08 -16.44
CA ARG A 352 -10.21 26.77 -17.36
C ARG A 352 -9.13 25.98 -16.64
N GLY A 353 -8.53 25.00 -17.32
CA GLY A 353 -7.46 24.18 -16.76
C GLY A 353 -7.92 23.07 -15.81
N PHE A 354 -9.23 22.79 -15.72
CA PHE A 354 -9.77 21.76 -14.83
C PHE A 354 -9.29 20.32 -15.12
N ALA A 355 -8.82 20.06 -16.34
CA ALA A 355 -8.35 18.73 -16.73
C ALA A 355 -7.20 18.22 -15.84
N VAL A 356 -6.26 19.10 -15.45
CA VAL A 356 -5.12 18.71 -14.61
C VAL A 356 -5.55 18.20 -13.23
N PRO A 357 -6.25 18.99 -12.40
CA PRO A 357 -6.66 18.51 -11.08
C PRO A 357 -7.63 17.33 -11.17
N LEU A 358 -8.46 17.24 -12.21
CA LEU A 358 -9.31 16.08 -12.43
C LEU A 358 -8.50 14.80 -12.66
N THR A 359 -7.46 14.86 -13.51
CA THR A 359 -6.54 13.74 -13.72
C THR A 359 -5.86 13.33 -12.43
N LEU A 360 -5.39 14.29 -11.62
CA LEU A 360 -4.73 14.01 -10.34
C LEU A 360 -5.69 13.37 -9.33
N ALA A 361 -6.91 13.87 -9.24
CA ALA A 361 -7.94 13.27 -8.39
C ALA A 361 -8.33 11.86 -8.87
N GLY A 362 -8.42 11.65 -10.19
CA GLY A 362 -8.61 10.33 -10.78
C GLY A 362 -7.48 9.36 -10.43
N SER A 363 -6.23 9.80 -10.54
CA SER A 363 -5.05 9.02 -10.12
C SER A 363 -5.07 8.67 -8.63
N ALA A 364 -5.43 9.63 -7.78
CA ALA A 364 -5.59 9.40 -6.35
C ALA A 364 -6.66 8.31 -6.09
N LEU A 365 -7.84 8.41 -6.72
CA LEU A 365 -8.89 7.41 -6.60
C LEU A 365 -8.46 6.02 -7.11
N LEU A 366 -7.71 5.96 -8.21
CA LEU A 366 -7.15 4.71 -8.73
C LEU A 366 -6.19 4.06 -7.73
N ILE A 367 -5.32 4.84 -7.08
CA ILE A 367 -4.45 4.33 -6.02
C ILE A 367 -5.29 3.81 -4.84
N LEU A 368 -6.27 4.57 -4.36
CA LEU A 368 -7.12 4.12 -3.24
C LEU A 368 -7.86 2.82 -3.59
N LEU A 369 -8.43 2.72 -4.79
CA LEU A 369 -9.10 1.53 -5.27
C LEU A 369 -8.14 0.34 -5.35
N ALA A 370 -6.96 0.53 -5.94
CA ALA A 370 -5.94 -0.50 -6.06
C ALA A 370 -5.46 -0.99 -4.67
N THR A 371 -5.29 -0.08 -3.72
CA THR A 371 -5.01 -0.41 -2.33
C THR A 371 -6.14 -1.23 -1.72
N SER A 372 -7.40 -0.82 -1.86
CA SER A 372 -8.56 -1.55 -1.32
C SER A 372 -8.79 -2.93 -1.94
N LEU A 373 -8.35 -3.14 -3.19
CA LEU A 373 -8.34 -4.45 -3.83
C LEU A 373 -7.29 -5.39 -3.21
N ALA A 374 -6.20 -4.85 -2.66
CA ALA A 374 -5.07 -5.60 -2.13
C ALA A 374 -5.16 -5.85 -0.62
N VAL A 375 -5.42 -4.79 0.14
CA VAL A 375 -5.32 -4.75 1.61
C VAL A 375 -6.52 -4.02 2.21
N TYR A 376 -6.65 -4.09 3.53
CA TYR A 376 -7.68 -3.33 4.24
C TYR A 376 -7.40 -1.83 4.27
N ALA A 377 -8.44 -1.03 4.46
CA ALA A 377 -8.33 0.42 4.58
C ALA A 377 -7.62 0.84 5.88
N VAL A 378 -6.55 1.63 5.72
CA VAL A 378 -5.81 2.30 6.78
C VAL A 378 -5.66 3.76 6.37
N ALA A 379 -5.93 4.71 7.27
CA ALA A 379 -6.05 6.13 6.92
C ALA A 379 -4.76 6.69 6.29
N GLU A 380 -3.62 6.15 6.72
CA GLU A 380 -2.27 6.41 6.27
C GLU A 380 -2.15 6.25 4.75
N TYR A 381 -2.87 5.30 4.15
CA TYR A 381 -2.82 5.08 2.70
C TYR A 381 -3.51 6.17 1.88
N SER A 382 -4.43 6.94 2.45
CA SER A 382 -5.13 8.01 1.71
C SER A 382 -4.52 9.39 1.87
N VAL A 383 -3.79 9.62 2.97
CA VAL A 383 -3.18 10.91 3.26
C VAL A 383 -2.23 11.40 2.16
N PRO A 384 -1.31 10.57 1.61
CA PRO A 384 -0.38 11.00 0.57
C PRO A 384 -1.05 11.56 -0.70
N VAL A 385 -2.25 11.09 -1.03
CA VAL A 385 -2.96 11.44 -2.26
C VAL A 385 -4.09 12.46 -2.07
N THR A 386 -4.51 12.70 -0.82
CA THR A 386 -5.53 13.70 -0.44
C THR A 386 -5.28 15.10 -1.02
N PRO A 387 -4.03 15.59 -1.15
CA PRO A 387 -3.76 16.88 -1.80
C PRO A 387 -4.37 17.05 -3.19
N ALA A 388 -4.54 15.97 -3.95
CA ALA A 388 -5.18 16.02 -5.28
C ALA A 388 -6.65 16.45 -5.19
N PHE A 389 -7.40 15.99 -4.18
CA PHE A 389 -8.80 16.36 -3.96
C PHE A 389 -8.94 17.81 -3.51
N ILE A 390 -8.03 18.27 -2.64
CA ILE A 390 -7.98 19.68 -2.20
C ILE A 390 -7.68 20.59 -3.39
N LEU A 391 -6.73 20.20 -4.26
CA LEU A 391 -6.41 20.95 -5.47
C LEU A 391 -7.61 21.00 -6.43
N LEU A 392 -8.34 19.90 -6.60
CA LEU A 392 -9.59 19.85 -7.36
C LEU A 392 -10.61 20.85 -6.84
N ALA A 393 -10.85 20.87 -5.52
CA ALA A 393 -11.75 21.81 -4.88
C ALA A 393 -11.31 23.27 -5.08
N ALA A 394 -10.02 23.56 -4.86
CA ALA A 394 -9.46 24.89 -5.02
C ALA A 394 -9.61 25.41 -6.46
N VAL A 395 -9.28 24.60 -7.47
CA VAL A 395 -9.45 24.98 -8.88
C VAL A 395 -10.93 25.08 -9.26
N GLY A 396 -11.78 24.17 -8.75
CA GLY A 396 -13.23 24.23 -8.92
C GLY A 396 -13.84 25.56 -8.43
N LEU A 397 -13.46 25.96 -7.22
CA LEU A 397 -14.00 27.13 -6.52
C LEU A 397 -13.32 28.46 -6.86
N LEU A 398 -12.04 28.46 -7.19
CA LEU A 398 -11.27 29.70 -7.37
C LEU A 398 -10.74 29.86 -8.81
N GLY A 399 -10.84 28.83 -9.64
CA GLY A 399 -10.39 28.86 -11.02
C GLY A 399 -11.16 29.87 -11.88
N ARG A 400 -10.45 30.44 -12.87
CA ARG A 400 -11.02 31.39 -13.83
C ARG A 400 -12.08 30.71 -14.69
N LYS A 401 -13.27 31.31 -14.78
CA LYS A 401 -14.39 30.81 -15.59
C LYS A 401 -14.01 30.76 -17.07
N ALA A 402 -14.34 29.67 -17.76
CA ALA A 402 -14.24 29.61 -19.21
C ALA A 402 -15.20 30.67 -19.82
N GLY A 403 -14.65 31.61 -20.58
CA GLY A 403 -15.44 32.67 -21.23
C GLY A 403 -15.49 34.00 -20.48
N ALA A 404 -14.81 34.17 -19.34
CA ALA A 404 -14.43 35.51 -18.88
C ALA A 404 -13.39 36.06 -19.88
N SER A 405 -13.89 36.66 -20.96
CA SER A 405 -13.11 37.36 -21.96
C SER A 405 -12.47 38.59 -21.32
N GLU A 406 -11.25 38.88 -21.74
CA GLU A 406 -10.41 40.04 -21.41
C GLU A 406 -11.00 41.37 -21.93
N TYR A 407 -12.34 41.48 -22.01
CA TYR A 407 -13.06 42.73 -22.21
C TYR A 407 -12.92 43.53 -20.92
N SER A 408 -11.85 44.32 -20.84
CA SER A 408 -11.65 45.54 -20.03
C SER A 408 -10.18 45.73 -19.68
N ARG A 409 -9.31 45.85 -20.70
CA ARG A 409 -8.26 46.85 -20.60
C ARG A 409 -8.75 48.08 -21.37
N PRO A 410 -9.32 49.10 -20.71
CA PRO A 410 -9.52 50.38 -21.37
C PRO A 410 -8.15 50.87 -21.83
N GLY A 411 -8.03 51.13 -23.14
CA GLY A 411 -6.84 51.76 -23.68
C GLY A 411 -6.66 53.12 -23.01
N HIS A 412 -5.55 53.29 -22.31
CA HIS A 412 -5.00 54.62 -22.10
C HIS A 412 -4.48 55.08 -23.45
N VAL A 413 -5.26 55.95 -24.08
CA VAL A 413 -4.85 56.85 -25.17
C VAL A 413 -3.93 57.91 -24.61
#